data_AF-A0A0L0TAH3-F1
#
_entry.id   AF-A0A0L0TAH3-F1
#
_cell.length_a   1.000
_cell.length_b   1.000
_cell.length_c   1.000
_cell.angle_alpha   90.00
_cell.angle_beta   90.00
_cell.angle_gamma   90.00
#
_symmetry.space_group_name_H-M   'P 1'
#
loop_
_entity.id
_entity.type
_entity.pdbx_description
1 polymer ?
#
loop_
_entity_poly.entity_id
_entity_poly.type
_entity_poly.pdbx_seq_one_letter_code
_entity_poly.pdbx_strand_id
1 'polypeptide(L)'
;MKDAMAVIADSSKHMEDRLLAFDELELLVESIDNANDLKPCNLWRPLLAQFQDPSEDIRVFAAWVTATAIQNNPDATKDWVDANGFEVLEKAVQSETSDKVVAKAVNIVSGPGVE
;
A
#
# COMPACT_ATOMS: atom_id res chain seq x y z
N MET A 1 9.29 4.53 8.81
CA MET A 1 8.78 3.41 7.97
C MET A 1 8.54 2.13 8.78
N LYS A 2 9.55 1.50 9.39
CA LYS A 2 9.34 0.24 10.16
C LYS A 2 8.37 0.40 11.34
N ASP A 3 8.48 1.50 12.08
CA ASP A 3 7.59 1.77 13.22
C ASP A 3 6.13 1.96 12.78
N ALA A 4 5.90 2.76 11.72
CA ALA A 4 4.59 2.91 11.09
C ALA A 4 4.02 1.56 10.64
N MET A 5 4.81 0.73 9.96
CA MET A 5 4.37 -0.60 9.53
C MET A 5 4.03 -1.52 10.71
N ALA A 6 4.75 -1.41 11.83
CA ALA A 6 4.46 -2.18 13.04
C ALA A 6 3.11 -1.80 13.65
N VAL A 7 2.74 -0.51 13.63
CA VAL A 7 1.42 -0.04 14.07
C VAL A 7 0.33 -0.50 13.11
N ILE A 8 0.52 -0.33 11.80
CA ILE A 8 -0.45 -0.72 10.77
C ILE A 8 -0.78 -2.23 10.87
N ALA A 9 0.23 -3.08 11.05
CA ALA A 9 0.07 -4.53 11.08
C ALA A 9 -0.51 -5.07 12.40
N ASP A 10 -0.55 -4.26 13.46
CA ASP A 10 -1.09 -4.65 14.75
C ASP A 10 -2.60 -4.36 14.83
N SER A 11 -3.40 -5.38 14.53
CA SER A 11 -4.86 -5.28 14.59
C SER A 11 -5.43 -5.06 16.00
N SER A 12 -4.60 -5.09 17.05
CA SER A 12 -5.01 -4.73 18.41
C SER A 12 -4.97 -3.21 18.68
N LYS A 13 -4.33 -2.44 17.79
CA LYS A 13 -4.30 -0.97 17.86
C LYS A 13 -5.65 -0.36 17.49
N HIS A 14 -5.88 0.85 17.98
CA HIS A 14 -7.05 1.62 17.58
C HIS A 14 -6.99 1.93 16.08
N MET A 15 -8.16 1.95 15.44
CA MET A 15 -8.26 2.23 14.01
C MET A 15 -7.59 3.57 13.65
N GLU A 16 -7.84 4.61 14.44
CA GLU A 16 -7.24 5.94 14.25
C GLU A 16 -5.71 5.90 14.26
N ASP A 17 -5.09 5.14 15.17
CA ASP A 17 -3.63 4.99 15.22
C ASP A 17 -3.09 4.29 13.97
N ARG A 18 -3.81 3.27 13.47
CA ARG A 18 -3.42 2.54 12.25
C ARG A 18 -3.52 3.43 11.02
N LEU A 19 -4.58 4.24 10.92
CA LEU A 19 -4.76 5.18 9.81
C LEU A 19 -3.71 6.30 9.84
N LEU A 20 -3.41 6.85 11.02
CA LEU A 20 -2.32 7.83 11.17
C LEU A 20 -0.96 7.23 10.76
N ALA A 21 -0.70 5.98 11.14
CA ALA A 21 0.52 5.29 10.72
C ALA A 21 0.57 5.05 9.19
N PHE A 22 -0.58 4.86 8.54
CA PHE A 22 -0.64 4.83 7.07
C PHE A 22 -0.32 6.19 6.47
N ASP A 23 -0.90 7.28 6.97
CA ASP A 23 -0.57 8.65 6.51
C ASP A 23 0.93 8.93 6.66
N GLU A 24 1.53 8.56 7.79
CA GLU A 24 2.98 8.69 8.00
C GLU A 24 3.79 7.86 7.01
N LEU A 25 3.37 6.63 6.72
CA LEU A 25 4.06 5.77 5.77
C LEU A 25 3.93 6.33 4.34
N GLU A 26 2.76 6.83 3.97
CA GLU A 26 2.46 7.45 2.67
C GLU A 26 3.40 8.64 2.41
N LEU A 27 3.46 9.58 3.35
CA LEU A 27 4.34 10.75 3.27
C LEU A 27 5.81 10.36 3.15
N LEU A 28 6.24 9.30 3.83
CA LEU A 28 7.62 8.83 3.73
C LEU A 28 7.93 8.27 2.34
N VAL A 29 7.02 7.49 1.75
CA VAL A 29 7.25 6.83 0.45
C VAL A 29 6.98 7.73 -0.75
N GLU A 30 6.52 8.98 -0.57
CA GLU A 30 6.59 10.03 -1.60
C GLU A 30 8.04 10.29 -2.05
N SER A 31 9.02 10.06 -1.15
CA SER A 31 10.43 10.07 -1.49
C SER A 31 10.84 8.75 -2.17
N ILE A 32 11.38 8.85 -3.38
CA ILE A 32 11.89 7.69 -4.16
C ILE A 32 12.91 6.88 -3.35
N ASP A 33 13.81 7.53 -2.62
CA ASP A 33 14.83 6.85 -1.82
C ASP A 33 14.18 6.01 -0.70
N ASN A 34 13.20 6.58 0.00
CA ASN A 34 12.46 5.86 1.05
C ASN A 34 11.56 4.75 0.47
N ALA A 35 10.94 4.98 -0.69
CA ALA A 35 10.16 3.95 -1.37
C ALA A 35 11.02 2.74 -1.74
N ASN A 36 12.24 2.97 -2.22
CA ASN A 36 13.20 1.92 -2.53
C ASN A 36 13.66 1.15 -1.28
N ASP A 37 13.62 1.78 -0.11
CA ASP A 37 13.93 1.14 1.17
C ASP A 37 12.86 0.14 1.65
N LEU A 38 11.66 0.11 1.04
CA LEU A 38 10.62 -0.88 1.37
C LEU A 38 11.12 -2.32 1.16
N LYS A 39 11.95 -2.59 0.15
CA LYS A 39 12.53 -3.92 -0.09
C LYS A 39 13.58 -4.32 0.95
N PRO A 40 14.69 -3.58 1.16
CA PRO A 40 15.68 -3.95 2.17
C PRO A 40 15.10 -3.92 3.59
N CYS A 41 14.02 -3.16 3.85
CA CYS A 41 13.30 -3.21 5.11
C CYS A 41 12.28 -4.36 5.24
N ASN A 42 12.06 -5.15 4.19
CA ASN A 42 11.06 -6.23 4.11
C ASN A 42 9.61 -5.76 4.35
N LEU A 43 9.26 -4.56 3.87
CA LEU A 43 7.97 -3.91 4.14
C LEU A 43 6.91 -4.14 3.05
N TRP A 44 7.30 -4.60 1.85
CA TRP A 44 6.33 -4.92 0.80
C TRP A 44 5.29 -5.97 1.22
N ARG A 45 5.74 -7.08 1.82
CA ARG A 45 4.84 -8.16 2.26
C ARG A 45 3.84 -7.72 3.34
N PRO A 46 4.24 -7.06 4.45
CA PRO A 46 3.28 -6.60 5.44
C PRO A 46 2.33 -5.51 4.90
N LEU A 47 2.78 -4.65 3.98
CA LEU A 47 1.91 -3.69 3.30
C LEU A 47 0.86 -4.40 2.41
N LEU A 48 1.31 -5.34 1.56
CA LEU A 48 0.42 -6.13 0.69
C LEU A 48 -0.60 -6.97 1.47
N ALA A 49 -0.25 -7.43 2.68
CA ALA A 49 -1.20 -8.16 3.53
C ALA A 49 -2.43 -7.31 3.92
N GLN A 50 -2.30 -5.98 3.95
CA GLN A 50 -3.39 -5.09 4.36
C GLN A 50 -4.52 -5.00 3.32
N PHE A 51 -4.30 -5.46 2.08
CA PHE A 51 -5.37 -5.59 1.07
C PHE A 51 -6.45 -6.61 1.47
N GLN A 52 -6.21 -7.43 2.49
CA GLN A 52 -7.19 -8.40 3.01
C GLN A 52 -7.77 -7.98 4.38
N ASP A 53 -7.48 -6.77 4.85
CA ASP A 53 -8.03 -6.29 6.12
C ASP A 53 -9.56 -6.16 6.02
N PRO A 54 -10.31 -6.55 7.06
CA PRO A 54 -11.77 -6.41 7.07
C PRO A 54 -12.23 -4.94 6.94
N SER A 55 -11.42 -3.97 7.35
CA SER A 55 -11.71 -2.55 7.23
C SER A 55 -11.52 -2.04 5.80
N GLU A 56 -12.57 -1.42 5.24
CA GLU A 56 -12.49 -0.72 3.94
C GLU A 56 -11.37 0.33 3.94
N ASP A 57 -11.30 1.16 4.99
CA ASP A 57 -10.32 2.24 5.06
C ASP A 57 -8.88 1.71 5.02
N ILE A 58 -8.60 0.60 5.70
CA ILE A 58 -7.26 -0.01 5.69
C ILE A 58 -6.89 -0.48 4.28
N ARG A 59 -7.83 -1.08 3.55
CA ARG A 59 -7.60 -1.51 2.16
C ARG A 59 -7.37 -0.31 1.23
N VAL A 60 -8.14 0.77 1.41
CA VAL A 60 -7.95 2.04 0.67
C VAL A 60 -6.54 2.59 0.90
N PHE A 61 -6.10 2.69 2.16
CA PHE A 61 -4.78 3.21 2.49
C PHE A 61 -3.64 2.30 2.01
N ALA A 62 -3.81 0.98 2.08
CA ALA A 62 -2.83 0.03 1.52
C ALA A 62 -2.65 0.24 0.01
N ALA A 63 -3.75 0.43 -0.72
CA ALA A 63 -3.71 0.74 -2.15
C ALA A 63 -3.05 2.10 -2.42
N TRP A 64 -3.36 3.12 -1.62
CA TRP A 64 -2.78 4.45 -1.76
C TRP A 64 -1.27 4.44 -1.52
N VAL A 65 -0.79 3.95 -0.38
CA VAL A 65 0.67 3.85 -0.09
C VAL A 65 1.40 3.07 -1.17
N THR A 66 0.80 1.97 -1.66
CA THR A 66 1.38 1.18 -2.76
C THR A 66 1.51 2.02 -4.02
N ALA A 67 0.46 2.74 -4.42
CA ALA A 67 0.48 3.60 -5.60
C ALA A 67 1.51 4.72 -5.48
N THR A 68 1.60 5.38 -4.31
CA THR A 68 2.58 6.44 -4.04
C THR A 68 4.02 5.89 -4.14
N ALA A 69 4.31 4.76 -3.49
CA ALA A 69 5.67 4.18 -3.49
C ALA A 69 6.20 3.81 -4.88
N ILE A 70 5.33 3.34 -5.77
CA ILE A 70 5.74 2.95 -7.14
C ILE A 70 5.63 4.09 -8.16
N GLN A 71 5.01 5.21 -7.79
CA GLN A 71 4.77 6.33 -8.71
C GLN A 71 6.09 6.89 -9.22
N ASN A 72 6.25 6.93 -10.54
CA ASN A 72 7.48 7.36 -11.21
C ASN A 72 8.74 6.62 -10.72
N ASN A 73 8.59 5.41 -10.16
CA ASN A 73 9.66 4.63 -9.56
C ASN A 73 9.69 3.18 -10.10
N PRO A 74 10.44 2.92 -11.20
CA PRO A 74 10.55 1.60 -11.80
C PRO A 74 11.18 0.54 -10.89
N ASP A 75 12.10 0.94 -9.99
CA ASP A 75 12.77 0.01 -9.07
C ASP A 75 11.78 -0.47 -7.99
N ALA A 76 11.04 0.46 -7.37
CA ALA A 76 9.96 0.09 -6.45
C ALA A 76 8.85 -0.72 -7.14
N THR A 77 8.51 -0.39 -8.40
CA THR A 77 7.56 -1.19 -9.20
C THR A 77 8.06 -2.62 -9.35
N LYS A 78 9.33 -2.80 -9.75
CA LYS A 78 9.95 -4.13 -9.88
C LYS A 78 9.91 -4.89 -8.55
N ASP A 79 10.24 -4.23 -7.46
CA ASP A 79 10.26 -4.83 -6.13
C ASP A 79 8.87 -5.24 -5.64
N TRP A 80 7.86 -4.42 -5.93
CA TRP A 80 6.46 -4.73 -5.69
C TRP A 80 5.99 -5.95 -6.49
N VAL A 81 6.39 -6.05 -7.77
CA VAL A 81 6.12 -7.23 -8.61
C VAL A 81 6.80 -8.48 -8.05
N ASP A 82 8.08 -8.39 -7.69
CA ASP A 82 8.85 -9.47 -7.08
C ASP A 82 8.23 -9.92 -5.72
N ALA A 83 7.44 -9.06 -5.08
CA ALA A 83 6.68 -9.35 -3.86
C ALA A 83 5.26 -9.89 -4.12
N ASN A 84 4.92 -10.28 -5.35
CA ASN A 84 3.60 -10.75 -5.81
C ASN A 84 2.50 -9.68 -5.82
N GLY A 85 2.86 -8.41 -6.00
CA GLY A 85 1.93 -7.29 -5.98
C GLY A 85 0.74 -7.42 -6.95
N PHE A 86 0.98 -7.90 -8.19
CA PHE A 86 -0.10 -8.10 -9.17
C PHE A 86 -1.13 -9.13 -8.73
N GLU A 87 -0.70 -10.25 -8.16
CA GLU A 87 -1.62 -11.31 -7.71
C GLU A 87 -2.48 -10.82 -6.54
N VAL A 88 -1.89 -10.06 -5.62
CA VAL A 88 -2.61 -9.43 -4.51
C VAL A 88 -3.64 -8.43 -5.02
N LEU A 89 -3.24 -7.59 -5.97
CA LEU A 89 -4.12 -6.58 -6.56
C LEU A 89 -5.29 -7.20 -7.32
N GLU A 90 -5.02 -8.23 -8.14
CA GLU A 90 -6.05 -8.96 -8.88
C GLU A 90 -7.09 -9.54 -7.91
N LYS A 91 -6.66 -10.23 -6.86
CA LYS A 91 -7.54 -10.80 -5.84
C LYS A 91 -8.34 -9.73 -5.09
N ALA A 92 -7.70 -8.62 -4.75
CA ALA A 92 -8.36 -7.50 -4.08
C ALA A 92 -9.49 -6.97 -4.97
N VAL A 93 -9.21 -6.65 -6.25
CA VAL A 93 -10.22 -6.11 -7.16
C VAL A 93 -11.36 -7.11 -7.46
N GLN A 94 -11.05 -8.40 -7.63
CA GLN A 94 -12.07 -9.42 -7.96
C GLN A 94 -13.04 -9.69 -6.80
N SER A 95 -12.59 -9.53 -5.57
CA SER A 95 -13.38 -9.83 -4.36
C SER A 95 -14.00 -8.60 -3.72
N GLU A 96 -13.63 -7.40 -4.18
CA GLU A 96 -14.04 -6.15 -3.57
C GLU A 96 -15.45 -5.71 -3.98
N THR A 97 -16.19 -5.19 -3.01
CA THR A 97 -17.54 -4.65 -3.18
C THR A 97 -17.58 -3.12 -3.08
N SER A 98 -16.51 -2.50 -2.60
CA SER A 98 -16.38 -1.06 -2.45
C SER A 98 -15.76 -0.41 -3.68
N ASP A 99 -16.52 0.44 -4.36
CA ASP A 99 -16.04 1.22 -5.50
C ASP A 99 -14.83 2.10 -5.16
N LYS A 100 -14.71 2.54 -3.89
CA LYS A 100 -13.58 3.37 -3.44
C LYS A 100 -12.28 2.59 -3.45
N VAL A 101 -12.30 1.36 -2.95
CA VAL A 101 -11.11 0.49 -2.92
C VAL A 101 -10.72 0.14 -4.36
N VAL A 102 -11.69 -0.21 -5.22
CA VAL A 102 -11.43 -0.48 -6.63
C VAL A 102 -10.81 0.73 -7.33
N ALA A 103 -11.35 1.95 -7.11
CA ALA A 103 -10.81 3.17 -7.71
C ALA A 103 -9.34 3.41 -7.30
N LYS A 104 -8.99 3.25 -6.02
CA LYS A 104 -7.60 3.40 -5.57
C LYS A 104 -6.69 2.26 -6.02
N ALA A 105 -7.19 1.02 -6.06
CA ALA A 105 -6.47 -0.14 -6.56
C ALA A 105 -6.09 0.02 -8.05
N VAL A 106 -7.00 0.54 -8.88
CA VAL A 106 -6.74 0.79 -10.31
C VAL A 106 -5.60 1.78 -10.51
N ASN A 107 -5.44 2.79 -9.65
CA ASN A 107 -4.35 3.77 -9.73
C ASN A 107 -2.95 3.15 -9.67
N ILE A 108 -2.81 1.95 -9.10
CA ILE A 108 -1.54 1.21 -9.06
C ILE A 108 -1.10 0.82 -10.48
N VAL A 109 -2.04 0.50 -11.38
CA VAL A 109 -1.75 -0.05 -12.72
C VAL A 109 -1.98 0.93 -13.87
N SER A 110 -2.76 1.99 -13.68
CA SER A 110 -3.04 2.98 -14.73
C SER A 110 -1.89 3.97 -14.97
N GLY A 111 -0.82 3.95 -14.14
CA GLY A 111 0.16 5.04 -14.09
C GLY A 111 -0.49 6.35 -13.60
N PRO A 112 0.27 7.43 -13.37
CA PRO A 112 -0.29 8.67 -12.82
C PRO A 112 -1.21 9.33 -13.84
N GLY A 113 -2.48 8.94 -13.82
CA GLY A 113 -3.59 9.68 -14.39
C GLY A 113 -3.97 10.78 -13.43
N VAL A 114 -3.49 11.98 -13.74
CA VAL A 114 -4.00 13.31 -13.36
C VAL A 114 -5.28 13.27 -12.50
N GLU A 115 -5.15 13.57 -11.20
CA GLU A 115 -6.23 14.24 -10.46
C GLU A 115 -6.32 15.70 -10.91
#